data_AF-A0A925SKS7-F1
#
_entry.id   AF-A0A925SKS7-F1
#
_cell.length_a   1.000
_cell.length_b   1.000
_cell.length_c   1.000
_cell.angle_alpha   90.00
_cell.angle_beta   90.00
_cell.angle_gamma   90.00
#
_symmetry.space_group_name_H-M   'P 1'
#
loop_
_entity.id
_entity.type
_entity.pdbx_description
1 polymer ?
#
loop_
_entity_poly.entity_id
_entity_poly.type
_entity_poly.pdbx_seq_one_letter_code
_entity_poly.pdbx_strand_id
1 'polypeptide(L)'
;MSSYKRVLGSALIAAGLCLAQGAPANAGCLGFSGTADGFDKVTAVTRAQAAVATAISEYKAQKRLGAVSVTAMRAKPQPYWRDSVSTDLFHKPDIVKANSYTVCWAGVVSPYVCTSGAKACW
;
A
#
# COMPACT_ATOMS: atom_id res chain seq x y z
N MET A 1 -14.22 -32.77 -63.47
CA MET A 1 -13.25 -33.15 -62.42
C MET A 1 -13.17 -32.01 -61.41
N SER A 2 -13.27 -32.38 -60.14
CA SER A 2 -13.59 -31.53 -59.00
C SER A 2 -12.46 -30.57 -58.60
N SER A 3 -12.87 -29.34 -58.31
CA SER A 3 -12.27 -28.30 -57.49
C SER A 3 -11.26 -28.78 -56.42
N TYR A 4 -9.99 -28.40 -56.57
CA TYR A 4 -9.00 -28.38 -55.49
C TYR A 4 -8.67 -26.94 -55.09
N LYS A 5 -9.59 -26.41 -54.29
CA LYS A 5 -9.44 -25.48 -53.17
C LYS A 5 -7.97 -25.10 -52.89
N ARG A 6 -7.59 -23.82 -52.98
CA ARG A 6 -7.74 -22.84 -51.89
C ARG A 6 -7.39 -23.44 -50.51
N VAL A 7 -6.14 -23.84 -50.29
CA VAL A 7 -5.67 -24.26 -48.94
C VAL A 7 -4.30 -23.64 -48.57
N LEU A 8 -3.81 -22.65 -49.31
CA LEU A 8 -2.48 -22.06 -49.05
C LEU A 8 -2.51 -20.63 -48.47
N GLY A 9 -3.66 -20.15 -48.01
CA GLY A 9 -3.86 -18.72 -47.71
C GLY A 9 -4.19 -18.34 -46.26
N SER A 10 -3.99 -19.19 -45.24
CA SER A 10 -4.50 -18.84 -43.89
C SER A 10 -3.67 -19.28 -42.67
N ALA A 11 -2.46 -19.80 -42.84
CA ALA A 11 -1.68 -20.33 -41.70
C ALA A 11 -0.75 -19.31 -41.01
N LEU A 12 -0.69 -18.04 -41.44
CA LEU A 12 0.29 -17.06 -40.91
C LEU A 12 -0.30 -15.92 -40.07
N ILE A 13 -1.61 -15.92 -39.76
CA ILE A 13 -2.23 -14.84 -38.96
C ILE A 13 -2.43 -15.23 -37.47
N ALA A 14 -2.17 -16.48 -37.08
CA ALA A 14 -2.51 -16.98 -35.74
C ALA A 14 -1.38 -16.94 -34.69
N ALA A 15 -0.21 -16.35 -34.98
CA ALA A 15 0.96 -16.42 -34.08
C ALA A 15 1.46 -15.05 -33.59
N GLY A 16 0.58 -14.04 -33.46
CA GLY A 16 0.99 -12.65 -33.15
C GLY A 16 0.41 -12.00 -31.88
N LEU A 17 -0.44 -12.67 -31.10
CA LEU A 17 -1.28 -12.00 -30.08
C LEU A 17 -1.21 -12.61 -28.66
N CYS A 18 -0.14 -13.32 -28.31
CA CYS A 18 -0.06 -14.03 -27.02
C CYS A 18 0.96 -13.52 -25.99
N LEU A 19 1.53 -12.31 -26.10
CA LEU A 19 2.49 -11.81 -25.11
C LEU A 19 2.33 -10.34 -24.73
N ALA A 20 1.10 -9.92 -24.46
CA ALA A 20 0.85 -8.66 -23.75
C ALA A 20 0.00 -8.91 -22.50
N GLN A 21 0.44 -9.85 -21.64
CA GLN A 21 0.09 -9.79 -20.23
C GLN A 21 0.86 -8.62 -19.60
N GLY A 22 0.48 -7.40 -19.98
CA GLY A 22 0.92 -6.21 -19.28
C GLY A 22 0.38 -6.29 -17.86
N ALA A 23 1.26 -6.38 -16.87
CA ALA A 23 0.88 -5.99 -15.52
C ALA A 23 0.19 -4.63 -15.61
N PRO A 24 -0.92 -4.39 -14.88
CA PRO A 24 -1.55 -3.07 -14.89
C PRO A 24 -0.46 -2.05 -14.56
N ALA A 25 -0.13 -1.21 -15.53
CA ALA A 25 0.83 -0.14 -15.32
C ALA A 25 0.14 0.86 -14.39
N ASN A 26 0.55 0.89 -13.12
CA ASN A 26 0.12 1.92 -12.20
C ASN A 26 0.62 3.26 -12.77
N ALA A 27 -0.30 4.18 -13.07
CA ALA A 27 -0.04 5.56 -13.41
C ALA A 27 0.75 6.31 -12.31
N GLY A 28 0.66 5.87 -11.04
CA GLY A 28 1.48 6.39 -9.95
C GLY A 28 1.45 5.53 -8.69
N CYS A 29 2.44 5.73 -7.83
CA CYS A 29 2.50 5.15 -6.48
C CYS A 29 2.96 6.20 -5.48
N LEU A 30 2.30 6.28 -4.33
CA LEU A 30 2.69 7.18 -3.25
C LEU A 30 2.67 6.45 -1.89
N GLY A 31 3.63 6.80 -1.04
CA GLY A 31 3.69 6.35 0.34
C GLY A 31 2.89 7.26 1.26
N PHE A 32 2.12 6.66 2.16
CA PHE A 32 1.31 7.33 3.17
C PHE A 32 1.73 6.85 4.56
N SER A 33 1.63 7.74 5.54
CA SER A 33 1.88 7.43 6.93
C SER A 33 0.90 8.18 7.84
N GLY A 34 0.47 7.53 8.92
CA GLY A 34 -0.34 8.14 9.96
C GLY A 34 0.17 7.73 11.34
N THR A 35 0.32 8.70 12.24
CA THR A 35 0.76 8.47 13.62
C THR A 35 -0.35 8.81 14.59
N ALA A 36 -0.54 7.95 15.58
CA ALA A 36 -1.47 8.19 16.68
C ALA A 36 -0.94 7.56 17.97
N ASP A 37 -1.43 8.06 19.09
CA ASP A 37 -1.11 7.57 20.41
C ASP A 37 -2.35 7.07 21.17
N GLY A 38 -2.08 6.43 22.30
CA GLY A 38 -3.13 5.90 23.18
C GLY A 38 -2.58 5.40 24.50
N PHE A 39 -3.47 5.34 25.49
CA PHE A 39 -3.18 4.73 26.79
C PHE A 39 -3.10 3.20 26.72
N ASP A 40 -3.66 2.60 25.67
CA ASP A 40 -3.52 1.18 25.36
C ASP A 40 -3.04 0.98 23.91
N LYS A 41 -2.40 -0.17 23.66
CA LYS A 41 -1.81 -0.51 22.36
C LYS A 41 -2.87 -0.61 21.25
N VAL A 42 -4.05 -1.15 21.55
CA VAL A 42 -5.10 -1.41 20.56
C VAL A 42 -5.64 -0.10 20.02
N THR A 43 -5.91 0.87 20.89
CA THR A 43 -6.35 2.21 20.52
C THR A 43 -5.31 2.92 19.65
N ALA A 44 -4.04 2.94 20.06
CA ALA A 44 -2.97 3.61 19.32
C ALA A 44 -2.80 3.01 17.90
N VAL A 45 -2.79 1.68 17.79
CA VAL A 45 -2.70 0.97 16.51
C VAL A 45 -3.90 1.27 15.61
N THR A 46 -5.12 1.18 16.16
CA THR A 46 -6.36 1.36 15.40
C THR A 46 -6.44 2.78 14.84
N ARG A 47 -6.10 3.79 15.66
CA ARG A 47 -6.07 5.19 15.23
C ARG A 47 -4.99 5.47 14.20
N ALA A 48 -3.80 4.89 14.34
CA ALA A 48 -2.73 5.06 13.36
C ALA A 48 -3.09 4.43 12.00
N GLN A 49 -3.73 3.25 12.02
CA GLN A 49 -4.21 2.58 10.79
C GLN A 49 -5.37 3.36 10.15
N ALA A 50 -6.30 3.89 10.96
CA ALA A 50 -7.36 4.75 10.47
C ALA A 50 -6.80 6.03 9.83
N ALA A 51 -5.80 6.66 10.44
CA ALA A 51 -5.17 7.86 9.90
C ALA A 51 -4.56 7.63 8.51
N VAL A 52 -3.88 6.49 8.28
CA VAL A 52 -3.32 6.18 6.96
C VAL A 52 -4.42 5.89 5.93
N ALA A 53 -5.50 5.20 6.33
CA ALA A 53 -6.64 4.92 5.46
C ALA A 53 -7.37 6.20 5.06
N THR A 54 -7.59 7.12 6.00
CA THR A 54 -8.17 8.44 5.76
C THR A 54 -7.30 9.26 4.80
N ALA A 55 -5.98 9.32 5.03
CA ALA A 55 -5.07 10.06 4.15
C ALA A 55 -5.10 9.55 2.70
N ILE A 56 -5.17 8.22 2.50
CA ILE A 56 -5.33 7.62 1.17
C ILE A 56 -6.68 7.99 0.55
N SER A 57 -7.77 7.91 1.32
CA SER A 57 -9.12 8.24 0.85
C SER A 57 -9.24 9.71 0.45
N GLU A 58 -8.69 10.62 1.26
CA GLU A 58 -8.64 12.05 0.97
C GLU A 58 -7.82 12.33 -0.29
N TYR A 59 -6.63 11.74 -0.42
CA TYR A 59 -5.80 11.90 -1.60
C TYR A 59 -6.50 11.39 -2.88
N LYS A 60 -7.14 10.21 -2.80
CA LYS A 60 -7.95 9.64 -3.88
C LYS A 60 -9.05 10.61 -4.31
N ALA A 61 -9.78 11.21 -3.35
CA ALA A 61 -10.83 12.17 -3.63
C ALA A 61 -10.28 13.48 -4.24
N GLN A 62 -9.22 14.03 -3.66
CA GLN A 62 -8.57 15.27 -4.12
C GLN A 62 -8.03 15.14 -5.55
N LYS A 63 -7.44 13.99 -5.88
CA LYS A 63 -6.88 13.71 -7.21
C LYS A 63 -7.87 13.05 -8.16
N ARG A 64 -9.12 12.83 -7.72
CA ARG A 64 -10.19 12.16 -8.50
C ARG A 64 -9.73 10.82 -9.09
N LEU A 65 -8.97 10.05 -8.31
CA LEU A 65 -8.42 8.77 -8.75
C LEU A 65 -9.51 7.69 -8.76
N GLY A 66 -9.41 6.76 -9.71
CA GLY A 66 -10.29 5.60 -9.83
C GLY A 66 -9.96 4.50 -8.83
N ALA A 67 -9.74 3.27 -9.31
CA ALA A 67 -9.29 2.18 -8.47
C ALA A 67 -7.89 2.47 -7.92
N VAL A 68 -7.66 2.16 -6.65
CA VAL A 68 -6.36 2.32 -5.98
C VAL A 68 -6.04 1.00 -5.28
N SER A 69 -4.89 0.42 -5.58
CA SER A 69 -4.35 -0.73 -4.85
C SER A 69 -3.58 -0.23 -3.63
N VAL A 70 -3.78 -0.84 -2.47
CA VAL A 70 -3.11 -0.45 -1.22
C VAL A 70 -2.35 -1.66 -0.68
N THR A 71 -1.07 -1.45 -0.41
CA THR A 71 -0.17 -2.47 0.15
C THR A 71 0.53 -1.93 1.39
N ALA A 72 0.87 -2.83 2.32
CA ALA A 72 1.66 -2.46 3.48
C ALA A 72 3.03 -1.91 3.07
N MET A 73 3.42 -0.81 3.71
CA MET A 73 4.75 -0.22 3.54
C MET A 73 5.24 0.25 4.89
N ARG A 74 6.45 -0.15 5.27
CA ARG A 74 7.04 0.31 6.53
C ARG A 74 7.32 1.81 6.45
N ALA A 75 6.68 2.59 7.31
CA ALA A 75 6.96 4.00 7.48
C ALA A 75 8.04 4.21 8.55
N LYS A 76 8.84 5.27 8.39
CA LYS A 76 9.72 5.75 9.47
C LYS A 76 8.84 6.20 10.65
N PRO A 77 9.16 5.83 11.90
CA PRO A 77 8.52 6.39 13.09
C PRO A 77 8.51 7.92 13.04
N GLN A 78 7.39 8.53 13.37
CA GLN A 78 7.23 9.99 13.43
C GLN A 78 6.85 10.44 14.85
N PRO A 79 7.79 10.43 15.80
CA PRO A 79 7.52 10.89 17.16
C PRO A 79 7.33 12.42 17.23
N TYR A 80 6.46 12.89 18.13
CA TYR A 80 6.14 14.33 18.22
C TYR A 80 7.22 15.20 18.91
N TRP A 81 7.99 14.64 19.87
CA TRP A 81 8.87 15.42 20.77
C TRP A 81 10.37 15.09 20.60
N ARG A 82 10.74 14.30 19.59
CA ARG A 82 12.12 13.83 19.38
C ARG A 82 12.37 13.57 17.90
N ASP A 83 13.64 13.51 17.50
CA ASP A 83 13.99 13.28 16.08
C ASP A 83 13.97 11.81 15.67
N SER A 84 14.13 10.90 16.65
CA SER A 84 14.20 9.47 16.44
C SER A 84 13.68 8.69 17.65
N VAL A 85 13.43 7.39 17.47
CA VAL A 85 13.01 6.48 18.52
C VAL A 85 14.14 5.51 18.78
N SER A 86 14.68 5.49 20.00
CA SER A 86 15.70 4.52 20.42
C SER A 86 15.17 3.08 20.33
N THR A 87 16.06 2.14 20.04
CA THR A 87 15.68 0.74 19.73
C THR A 87 14.98 0.03 20.90
N ASP A 88 15.35 0.37 22.13
CA ASP A 88 14.79 -0.13 23.38
C ASP A 88 13.35 0.33 23.65
N LEU A 89 12.91 1.43 23.02
CA LEU A 89 11.57 1.97 23.20
C LEU A 89 10.53 1.28 22.31
N PHE A 90 10.93 0.46 21.34
CA PHE A 90 9.98 -0.16 20.40
C PHE A 90 9.19 -1.30 21.05
N HIS A 91 7.87 -1.24 20.85
CA HIS A 91 6.96 -2.31 21.20
C HIS A 91 6.92 -3.33 20.05
N LYS A 92 7.65 -4.45 20.22
CA LYS A 92 7.61 -5.59 19.29
C LYS A 92 6.53 -6.61 19.67
N PRO A 93 6.05 -7.44 18.71
CA PRO A 93 6.32 -7.37 17.28
C PRO A 93 5.61 -6.19 16.59
N ASP A 94 6.11 -5.83 15.41
CA ASP A 94 5.42 -4.91 14.50
C ASP A 94 4.12 -5.58 14.00
N ILE A 95 3.11 -4.78 13.67
CA ILE A 95 1.80 -5.27 13.24
C ILE A 95 1.68 -5.06 11.74
N VAL A 96 1.69 -6.15 10.97
CA VAL A 96 1.63 -6.12 9.51
C VAL A 96 0.30 -6.70 9.04
N LYS A 97 -0.47 -5.91 8.32
CA LYS A 97 -1.69 -6.32 7.60
C LYS A 97 -1.46 -6.18 6.10
N ALA A 98 -2.38 -6.63 5.27
CA ALA A 98 -2.24 -6.50 3.81
C ALA A 98 -2.07 -5.04 3.34
N ASN A 99 -2.74 -4.10 4.01
CA ASN A 99 -2.83 -2.69 3.61
C ASN A 99 -2.08 -1.72 4.54
N SER A 100 -1.40 -2.20 5.58
CA SER A 100 -0.71 -1.33 6.54
C SER A 100 0.39 -2.06 7.29
N TYR A 101 1.50 -1.36 7.52
CA TYR A 101 2.59 -1.78 8.39
C TYR A 101 2.65 -0.81 9.59
N THR A 102 2.45 -1.31 10.79
CA THR A 102 2.42 -0.49 12.01
C THR A 102 3.61 -0.81 12.91
N VAL A 103 4.37 0.21 13.26
CA VAL A 103 5.42 0.19 14.29
C VAL A 103 4.93 0.96 15.51
N CYS A 104 5.20 0.47 16.71
CA CYS A 104 4.80 1.13 17.95
C CYS A 104 5.99 1.28 18.90
N TRP A 105 5.94 2.28 19.77
CA TRP A 105 6.97 2.55 20.77
C TRP A 105 6.41 3.28 21.99
N ALA A 106 7.21 3.36 23.06
CA ALA A 106 6.87 4.10 24.26
C ALA A 106 6.95 5.61 24.05
N GLY A 107 5.83 6.32 24.23
CA GLY A 107 5.78 7.78 24.23
C GLY A 107 6.20 8.37 25.57
N VAL A 108 6.29 9.70 25.61
CA VAL A 108 6.61 10.44 26.84
C VAL A 108 5.37 10.58 27.74
N VAL A 109 4.23 10.93 27.13
CA VAL A 109 2.94 11.08 27.81
C VAL A 109 2.11 9.80 27.66
N SER A 110 1.90 9.38 26.42
CA SER A 110 1.15 8.17 26.10
C SER A 110 2.06 6.94 26.09
N PRO A 111 1.71 5.84 26.78
CA PRO A 111 2.53 4.63 26.84
C PRO A 111 2.69 3.94 25.47
N TYR A 112 1.77 4.20 24.54
CA TYR A 112 1.83 3.69 23.17
C TYR A 112 1.70 4.83 22.17
N VAL A 113 2.69 4.94 21.30
CA VAL A 113 2.65 5.76 20.09
C VAL A 113 2.95 4.85 18.92
N CYS A 114 2.13 4.91 17.87
CA CYS A 114 2.24 4.03 16.72
C CYS A 114 2.20 4.82 15.42
N THR A 115 3.08 4.48 14.48
CA THR A 115 3.01 4.94 13.09
C THR A 115 2.61 3.78 12.21
N SER A 116 1.57 3.96 11.40
CA SER A 116 1.19 3.04 10.32
C SER A 116 1.60 3.61 8.98
N GLY A 117 2.14 2.76 8.10
CA GLY A 117 2.50 3.11 6.74
C GLY A 117 1.82 2.22 5.70
N ALA A 118 1.53 2.80 4.54
CA ALA A 118 0.94 2.11 3.41
C ALA A 118 1.43 2.73 2.10
N LYS A 119 1.48 1.93 1.03
CA LYS A 119 1.73 2.40 -0.33
C LYS A 119 0.45 2.24 -1.14
N ALA A 120 -0.02 3.32 -1.74
CA ALA A 120 -1.18 3.34 -2.61
C ALA A 120 -0.73 3.57 -4.06
N CYS A 121 -1.18 2.72 -4.98
CA CYS A 121 -0.87 2.82 -6.40
C CYS A 121 -2.16 2.81 -7.25
N TRP A 122 -2.18 3.61 -8.31
CA TRP A 122 -3.31 3.79 -9.23
C TRP A 122 -2.78 3.88 -10.65
#